data_AF-A0A814E3S9-F1
#
_entry.id   AF-A0A814E3S9-F1
#
_cell.length_a   1.000
_cell.length_b   1.000
_cell.length_c   1.000
_cell.angle_alpha   90.00
_cell.angle_beta   90.00
_cell.angle_gamma   90.00
#
_symmetry.space_group_name_H-M   'P 1'
#
loop_
_entity.id
_entity.type
_entity.pdbx_description
1 polymer ?
#
loop_
_entity_poly.entity_id
_entity_poly.type
_entity_poly.pdbx_seq_one_letter_code
_entity_poly.pdbx_strand_id
1 'polypeptide(L)'
;MATKKRLAASVEKKRVELDVKLDAVGMKRDLFRQALTDTQEDLQKHGYMKEISRWENESIEKIRQVAADTRQTLSQHLLEHHTRLDDKLHKLTDKIKQSQEENDFFEMDLDYWNRELDELKEQLLNVPNIMIQKDNTPFIAKISVMTPAEESNITRGSTRHNVTQMTKAENYSTTCPFCEEPLTSFSKRDHVLICGRKTDECPRCRTFVSRAVFGRHYANDCANLDEY
;
A
#
# COMPACT_ATOMS: atom_id res chain seq x y z
N MET A 1 -80.28 -22.15 23.64
CA MET A 1 -79.69 -20.79 23.54
C MET A 1 -78.32 -20.64 24.24
N ALA A 2 -77.98 -21.44 25.26
CA ALA A 2 -76.73 -21.31 26.01
C ALA A 2 -75.43 -21.66 25.24
N THR A 3 -75.47 -22.61 24.31
CA THR A 3 -74.32 -23.07 23.52
C THR A 3 -73.85 -22.07 22.46
N LYS A 4 -74.77 -21.41 21.76
CA LYS A 4 -74.45 -20.32 20.81
C LYS A 4 -73.80 -19.12 21.52
N LYS A 5 -74.25 -18.78 22.74
CA LYS A 5 -73.71 -17.67 23.53
C LYS A 5 -72.27 -17.95 24.02
N ARG A 6 -71.95 -19.20 24.38
CA ARG A 6 -70.59 -19.64 24.73
C ARG A 6 -69.64 -19.64 23.52
N LEU A 7 -70.12 -20.07 22.35
CA LEU A 7 -69.32 -20.07 21.12
C LEU A 7 -68.97 -18.64 20.67
N ALA A 8 -69.94 -17.73 20.71
CA ALA A 8 -69.73 -16.31 20.40
C ALA A 8 -68.71 -15.65 21.35
N ALA A 9 -68.82 -15.90 22.66
CA ALA A 9 -67.85 -15.41 23.64
C ALA A 9 -66.43 -15.98 23.44
N SER A 10 -66.30 -17.25 23.01
CA SER A 10 -65.01 -17.85 22.70
C SER A 10 -64.37 -17.30 21.43
N VAL A 11 -65.18 -16.95 20.41
CA VAL A 11 -64.70 -16.31 19.18
C VAL A 11 -64.24 -14.88 19.48
N GLU A 12 -64.99 -14.14 20.28
CA GLU A 12 -64.64 -12.78 20.69
C GLU A 12 -63.33 -12.76 21.49
N LYS A 13 -63.17 -13.66 22.47
CA LYS A 13 -61.91 -13.81 23.21
C LYS A 13 -60.73 -14.08 22.27
N LYS A 14 -60.92 -14.97 21.29
CA LYS A 14 -59.88 -15.30 20.30
C LYS A 14 -59.56 -14.13 19.37
N ARG A 15 -60.53 -13.28 19.04
CA ARG A 15 -60.33 -12.04 18.27
C ARG A 15 -59.47 -11.05 19.04
N VAL A 16 -59.81 -10.79 20.30
CA VAL A 16 -59.01 -9.94 21.18
C VAL A 16 -57.57 -10.47 21.34
N GLU A 17 -57.39 -11.78 21.51
CA GLU A 17 -56.05 -12.39 21.55
C GLU A 17 -55.26 -12.23 20.24
N LEU A 18 -55.93 -12.20 19.09
CA LEU A 18 -55.30 -11.97 17.79
C LEU A 18 -54.91 -10.50 17.60
N ASP A 19 -55.74 -9.57 18.06
CA ASP A 19 -55.45 -8.13 17.99
C ASP A 19 -54.22 -7.79 18.84
N VAL A 20 -54.13 -8.33 20.06
CA VAL A 20 -52.93 -8.19 20.91
C VAL A 20 -51.67 -8.75 20.24
N LYS A 21 -51.78 -9.89 19.55
CA LYS A 21 -50.65 -10.45 18.79
C LYS A 21 -50.28 -9.60 17.58
N LEU A 22 -51.26 -9.02 16.90
CA LEU A 22 -51.05 -8.13 15.76
C LEU A 22 -50.34 -6.84 16.21
N ASP A 23 -50.77 -6.26 17.33
CA ASP A 23 -50.11 -5.10 17.94
C ASP A 23 -48.64 -5.42 18.31
N ALA A 24 -48.39 -6.60 18.87
CA ALA A 24 -47.03 -7.05 19.17
C ALA A 24 -46.17 -7.20 17.89
N VAL A 25 -46.76 -7.66 16.78
CA VAL A 25 -46.08 -7.69 15.47
C VAL A 25 -45.84 -6.27 14.95
N GLY A 26 -46.81 -5.36 15.11
CA GLY A 26 -46.67 -3.94 14.76
C GLY A 26 -45.50 -3.27 15.50
N MET A 27 -45.42 -3.46 16.81
CA MET A 27 -44.32 -2.95 17.62
C MET A 27 -42.96 -3.52 17.17
N LYS A 28 -42.87 -4.83 16.91
CA LYS A 28 -41.64 -5.44 16.40
C LYS A 28 -41.21 -4.87 15.06
N ARG A 29 -42.16 -4.65 14.15
CA ARG A 29 -41.91 -4.00 12.84
C ARG A 29 -41.38 -2.58 13.03
N ASP A 30 -41.99 -1.81 13.92
CA ASP A 30 -41.61 -0.41 14.14
C ASP A 30 -40.22 -0.30 14.79
N LEU A 31 -39.91 -1.16 15.75
CA LEU A 31 -38.55 -1.29 16.32
C LEU A 31 -37.52 -1.67 15.25
N PHE A 32 -37.85 -2.62 14.37
CA PHE A 32 -36.95 -3.00 13.29
C PHE A 32 -36.76 -1.87 12.27
N ARG A 33 -37.82 -1.14 11.94
CA ARG A 33 -37.75 0.03 11.07
C ARG A 33 -36.86 1.11 11.67
N GLN A 34 -36.96 1.37 12.97
CA GLN A 34 -36.08 2.30 13.65
C GLN A 34 -34.62 1.84 13.56
N ALA A 35 -34.32 0.56 13.84
CA ALA A 35 -32.97 0.02 13.73
C ALA A 35 -32.40 0.12 12.30
N LEU A 36 -33.23 -0.05 11.27
CA LEU A 36 -32.84 0.17 9.88
C LEU A 36 -32.50 1.64 9.62
N THR A 37 -33.35 2.57 10.06
CA THR A 37 -33.09 4.01 9.93
C THR A 37 -31.80 4.41 10.66
N ASP A 38 -31.60 3.96 11.90
CA ASP A 38 -30.39 4.24 12.68
C ASP A 38 -29.11 3.73 11.99
N THR A 39 -29.20 2.59 11.31
CA THR A 39 -28.08 2.02 10.52
C THR A 39 -27.85 2.80 9.22
N GLN A 40 -28.90 3.32 8.59
CA GLN A 40 -28.79 4.15 7.39
C GLN A 40 -28.22 5.53 7.70
N GLU A 41 -28.57 6.11 8.85
CA GLU A 41 -28.05 7.39 9.31
C GLU A 41 -26.55 7.32 9.64
N ASP A 42 -26.07 6.18 10.15
CA ASP A 42 -24.66 5.98 10.47
C ASP A 42 -24.15 4.60 10.03
N LEU A 43 -23.79 4.51 8.74
CA LEU A 43 -23.19 3.32 8.16
C LEU A 43 -21.85 2.95 8.81
N GLN A 44 -21.17 3.87 9.49
CA GLN A 44 -19.89 3.58 10.17
C GLN A 44 -20.09 2.66 11.39
N LYS A 45 -21.29 2.61 11.95
CA LYS A 45 -21.63 1.64 13.01
C LYS A 45 -21.76 0.22 12.49
N HIS A 46 -21.89 0.02 11.18
CA HIS A 46 -22.04 -1.29 10.58
C HIS A 46 -20.83 -2.20 10.90
N GLY A 47 -21.08 -3.48 11.17
CA GLY A 47 -20.04 -4.45 11.54
C GLY A 47 -18.88 -4.50 10.54
N TYR A 48 -19.19 -4.61 9.24
CA TYR A 48 -18.17 -4.59 8.19
C TYR A 48 -17.31 -3.31 8.15
N MET A 49 -17.88 -2.13 8.44
CA MET A 49 -17.09 -0.90 8.51
C MET A 49 -16.07 -0.98 9.65
N LYS A 50 -16.50 -1.46 10.83
CA LYS A 50 -15.59 -1.69 11.96
C LYS A 50 -14.48 -2.70 11.64
N GLU A 51 -14.79 -3.75 10.87
CA GLU A 51 -13.77 -4.73 10.47
C GLU A 51 -12.76 -4.16 9.48
N ILE A 52 -13.22 -3.37 8.50
CA ILE A 52 -12.32 -2.65 7.57
C ILE A 52 -11.42 -1.70 8.35
N SER A 53 -11.98 -0.89 9.26
CA SER A 53 -11.19 0.02 10.10
C SER A 53 -10.20 -0.73 10.99
N ARG A 54 -10.56 -1.90 11.51
CA ARG A 54 -9.64 -2.76 12.27
C ARG A 54 -8.45 -3.19 11.39
N TRP A 55 -8.71 -3.73 10.20
CA TRP A 55 -7.64 -4.18 9.29
C TRP A 55 -6.78 -3.03 8.78
N GLU A 56 -7.37 -1.85 8.54
CA GLU A 56 -6.65 -0.63 8.20
C GLU A 56 -5.66 -0.25 9.31
N ASN A 57 -6.14 -0.16 10.56
CA ASN A 57 -5.31 0.19 11.70
C ASN A 57 -4.17 -0.82 11.93
N GLU A 58 -4.48 -2.12 11.85
CA GLU A 58 -3.47 -3.19 11.95
C GLU A 58 -2.41 -3.09 10.84
N SER A 59 -2.81 -2.73 9.62
CA SER A 59 -1.89 -2.57 8.48
C SER A 59 -0.98 -1.36 8.64
N ILE A 60 -1.54 -0.23 9.10
CA ILE A 60 -0.75 0.98 9.41
C ILE A 60 0.28 0.69 10.49
N GLU A 61 -0.11 -0.02 11.54
CA GLU A 61 0.78 -0.33 12.64
C GLU A 61 1.94 -1.25 12.20
N LYS A 62 1.65 -2.27 11.37
CA LYS A 62 2.69 -3.10 10.77
C LYS A 62 3.70 -2.29 9.95
N ILE A 63 3.23 -1.33 9.15
CA ILE A 63 4.11 -0.45 8.36
C ILE A 63 5.00 0.38 9.29
N ARG A 64 4.42 0.94 10.36
CA ARG A 64 5.16 1.76 11.33
C ARG A 64 6.23 0.94 12.05
N GLN A 65 5.88 -0.26 12.49
CA GLN A 65 6.81 -1.16 13.17
C GLN A 65 8.01 -1.50 12.27
N VAL A 66 7.77 -1.99 11.05
CA VAL A 66 8.86 -2.32 10.12
C VAL A 66 9.73 -1.10 9.80
N ALA A 67 9.13 0.07 9.63
CA ALA A 67 9.90 1.31 9.42
C ALA A 67 10.74 1.69 10.65
N ALA A 68 10.22 1.51 11.86
CA ALA A 68 10.96 1.76 13.10
C ALA A 68 12.13 0.77 13.26
N ASP A 69 11.87 -0.53 13.08
CA ASP A 69 12.88 -1.59 13.15
C ASP A 69 14.00 -1.34 12.13
N THR A 70 13.63 -1.02 10.88
CA THR A 70 14.62 -0.72 9.82
C THR A 70 15.48 0.50 10.14
N ARG A 71 14.87 1.58 10.67
CA ARG A 71 15.63 2.76 11.10
C ARG A 71 16.56 2.43 12.26
N GLN A 72 16.11 1.61 13.20
CA GLN A 72 16.93 1.18 14.34
C GLN A 72 18.16 0.38 13.87
N THR A 73 17.97 -0.59 12.96
CA THR A 73 19.09 -1.35 12.37
C THR A 73 20.07 -0.42 11.64
N LEU A 74 19.56 0.53 10.85
CA LEU A 74 20.41 1.52 10.19
C LEU A 74 21.20 2.35 11.21
N SER A 75 20.53 2.87 12.24
CA SER A 75 21.18 3.63 13.31
C SER A 75 22.27 2.84 14.04
N GLN A 76 22.08 1.55 14.27
CA GLN A 76 23.10 0.69 14.87
C GLN A 76 24.34 0.57 13.98
N HIS A 77 24.16 0.29 12.69
CA HIS A 77 25.28 0.23 11.75
C HIS A 77 26.01 1.57 11.62
N LEU A 78 25.26 2.68 11.60
CA LEU A 78 25.85 4.02 11.61
C LEU A 78 26.64 4.24 12.88
N LEU A 79 26.10 3.91 14.06
CA LEU A 79 26.79 4.09 15.34
C LEU A 79 28.09 3.29 15.39
N GLU A 80 28.06 2.01 14.99
CA GLU A 80 29.27 1.16 14.90
C GLU A 80 30.32 1.75 13.95
N HIS A 81 29.88 2.32 12.83
CA HIS A 81 30.77 3.01 11.91
C HIS A 81 31.41 4.25 12.55
N HIS A 82 30.63 5.07 13.25
CA HIS A 82 31.14 6.25 13.97
C HIS A 82 32.13 5.85 15.06
N THR A 83 31.84 4.81 15.87
CA THR A 83 32.77 4.31 16.89
C THR A 83 34.10 3.89 16.29
N ARG A 84 34.09 3.19 15.13
CA ARG A 84 35.34 2.81 14.46
C ARG A 84 36.13 4.02 13.94
N LEU A 85 35.45 5.07 13.47
CA LEU A 85 36.12 6.30 13.07
C LEU A 85 36.73 7.02 14.27
N ASP A 86 36.00 7.08 15.38
CA ASP A 86 36.48 7.67 16.63
C ASP A 86 37.73 6.94 17.15
N ASP A 87 37.72 5.60 17.15
CA ASP A 87 38.89 4.79 17.51
C ASP A 87 40.12 5.07 16.61
N LYS A 88 39.91 5.23 15.30
CA LYS A 88 41.00 5.57 14.36
C LYS A 88 41.53 6.97 14.63
N LEU A 89 40.65 7.93 14.86
CA LEU A 89 41.02 9.31 15.19
C LEU A 89 41.79 9.39 16.52
N HIS A 90 41.39 8.60 17.52
CA HIS A 90 42.09 8.51 18.80
C HIS A 90 43.50 7.98 18.61
N LYS A 91 43.67 6.89 17.85
CA LYS A 91 44.99 6.33 17.52
C LYS A 91 45.86 7.32 16.76
N LEU A 92 45.31 8.09 15.83
CA LEU A 92 46.04 9.14 15.13
C LEU A 92 46.46 10.25 16.09
N THR A 93 45.57 10.66 17.00
CA THR A 93 45.84 11.65 18.04
C THR A 93 46.97 11.20 18.96
N ASP A 94 46.98 9.94 19.37
CA ASP A 94 48.04 9.37 20.21
C ASP A 94 49.39 9.37 19.49
N LYS A 95 49.43 9.00 18.21
CA LYS A 95 50.65 9.09 17.38
C LYS A 95 51.17 10.52 17.30
N ILE A 96 50.29 11.50 17.05
CA ILE A 96 50.67 12.92 16.96
C ILE A 96 51.27 13.40 18.29
N LYS A 97 50.62 13.07 19.41
CA LYS A 97 51.11 13.46 20.75
C LYS A 97 52.45 12.82 21.07
N GLN A 98 52.61 11.53 20.79
CA GLN A 98 53.86 10.83 21.01
C GLN A 98 55.00 11.51 20.24
N SER A 99 54.81 11.81 18.96
CA SER A 99 55.86 12.48 18.18
C SER A 99 56.15 13.92 18.60
N GLN A 100 55.15 14.61 19.17
CA GLN A 100 55.37 15.93 19.78
C GLN A 100 56.19 15.84 21.07
N GLU A 101 55.93 14.83 21.91
CA GLU A 101 56.66 14.59 23.16
C GLU A 101 58.10 14.14 22.90
N GLU A 102 58.30 13.28 21.90
CA GLU A 102 59.62 12.78 21.46
C GLU A 102 60.36 13.80 20.57
N ASN A 103 59.66 14.83 20.09
CA ASN A 103 60.15 15.87 19.18
C ASN A 103 60.82 15.26 17.93
N ASP A 104 60.19 14.20 17.38
CA ASP A 104 60.73 13.34 16.32
C ASP A 104 59.93 13.38 15.01
N PHE A 105 59.06 14.37 14.84
CA PHE A 105 58.24 14.52 13.64
C PHE A 105 58.98 15.24 12.50
N PHE A 106 58.68 14.82 11.26
CA PHE A 106 59.19 15.41 10.03
C PHE A 106 58.03 15.82 9.11
N GLU A 107 58.35 16.52 8.02
CA GLU A 107 57.35 16.95 7.01
C GLU A 107 56.52 15.77 6.48
N MET A 108 57.16 14.61 6.28
CA MET A 108 56.46 13.39 5.85
C MET A 108 55.39 12.92 6.85
N ASP A 109 55.60 13.10 8.16
CA ASP A 109 54.63 12.72 9.19
C ASP A 109 53.42 13.64 9.16
N LEU A 110 53.66 14.95 8.97
CA LEU A 110 52.59 15.94 8.80
C LEU A 110 51.74 15.64 7.56
N ASP A 111 52.39 15.32 6.44
CA ASP A 111 51.70 14.93 5.19
C ASP A 111 50.93 13.62 5.35
N TYR A 112 51.44 12.67 6.13
CA TYR A 112 50.75 11.42 6.42
C TYR A 112 49.51 11.68 7.29
N TRP A 113 49.64 12.43 8.38
CA TRP A 113 48.52 12.73 9.28
C TRP A 113 47.42 13.55 8.60
N ASN A 114 47.78 14.52 7.75
CA ASN A 114 46.80 15.27 6.97
C ASN A 114 46.01 14.35 6.03
N ARG A 115 46.69 13.44 5.31
CA ARG A 115 46.01 12.46 4.45
C ARG A 115 45.07 11.54 5.23
N GLU A 116 45.50 11.03 6.39
CA GLU A 116 44.64 10.21 7.25
C GLU A 116 43.41 10.98 7.75
N LEU A 117 43.57 12.27 8.11
CA LEU A 117 42.44 13.13 8.49
C LEU A 117 41.45 13.33 7.33
N ASP A 118 41.97 13.56 6.11
CA ASP A 118 41.14 13.67 4.90
C ASP A 118 40.40 12.36 4.60
N GLU A 119 41.05 11.21 4.75
CA GLU A 119 40.43 9.90 4.57
C GLU A 119 39.34 9.61 5.61
N LEU A 120 39.56 9.98 6.87
CA LEU A 120 38.57 9.86 7.94
C LEU A 120 37.35 10.75 7.68
N LYS A 121 37.58 11.96 7.16
CA LYS A 121 36.51 12.89 6.77
C LYS A 121 35.68 12.34 5.61
N GLU A 122 36.31 11.76 4.60
CA GLU A 122 35.59 11.10 3.49
C GLU A 122 34.78 9.89 3.96
N GLN A 123 35.33 9.08 4.86
CA GLN A 123 34.60 7.95 5.46
C GLN A 123 33.41 8.42 6.31
N LEU A 124 33.54 9.55 7.02
CA LEU A 124 32.43 10.11 7.80
C LEU A 124 31.24 10.50 6.91
N LEU A 125 31.50 11.04 5.72
CA LEU A 125 30.48 11.40 4.74
C LEU A 125 29.91 10.19 4.00
N ASN A 126 30.75 9.17 3.77
CA ASN A 126 30.42 7.99 2.98
C ASN A 126 30.55 6.73 3.82
N VAL A 127 29.42 6.28 4.42
CA VAL A 127 29.40 5.02 5.15
C VAL A 127 29.52 3.85 4.18
N PRO A 128 30.63 3.08 4.20
CA PRO A 128 30.79 1.96 3.30
C PRO A 128 29.81 0.83 3.68
N ASN A 129 29.30 0.11 2.67
CA ASN A 129 28.58 -1.17 2.82
C ASN A 129 27.15 -1.12 3.39
N ILE A 130 26.47 0.03 3.36
CA ILE A 130 25.02 0.07 3.64
C ILE A 130 24.26 0.33 2.34
N MET A 131 23.38 -0.61 1.97
CA MET A 131 22.46 -0.46 0.84
C MET A 131 21.03 -0.53 1.35
N ILE A 132 20.27 0.54 1.11
CA ILE A 132 18.83 0.55 1.40
C ILE A 132 18.11 0.06 0.15
N GLN A 133 17.43 -1.08 0.27
CA GLN A 133 16.62 -1.65 -0.80
C GLN A 133 15.15 -1.67 -0.39
N LYS A 134 14.27 -1.42 -1.36
CA LYS A 134 12.84 -1.60 -1.21
C LYS A 134 12.41 -2.91 -1.85
N ASP A 135 11.74 -3.76 -1.08
CA ASP A 135 11.10 -4.95 -1.61
C ASP A 135 9.84 -4.58 -2.40
N ASN A 136 9.70 -5.17 -3.59
CA ASN A 136 8.57 -4.92 -4.49
C ASN A 136 7.39 -5.87 -4.23
N THR A 137 7.51 -6.79 -3.26
CA THR A 137 6.43 -7.69 -2.88
C THR A 137 5.35 -6.96 -2.07
N PRO A 138 4.06 -7.27 -2.26
CA PRO A 138 2.99 -6.65 -1.47
C PRO A 138 3.16 -6.97 0.02
N PHE A 139 3.43 -5.94 0.82
CA PHE A 139 3.57 -6.07 2.27
C PHE A 139 2.20 -6.13 2.98
N ILE A 140 1.20 -5.41 2.46
CA ILE A 140 -0.15 -5.35 3.01
C ILE A 140 -1.14 -6.06 2.08
N ALA A 141 -2.00 -6.90 2.66
CA ALA A 141 -3.04 -7.62 1.92
C ALA A 141 -4.14 -6.65 1.44
N LYS A 142 -4.68 -6.91 0.25
CA LYS A 142 -5.79 -6.14 -0.30
C LYS A 142 -7.10 -6.53 0.40
N ILE A 143 -7.82 -5.55 0.92
CA ILE A 143 -9.20 -5.71 1.41
C ILE A 143 -10.15 -5.54 0.22
N SER A 144 -11.15 -6.41 0.08
CA SER A 144 -12.12 -6.36 -1.03
C SER A 144 -13.50 -6.79 -0.55
N VAL A 145 -14.53 -6.13 -1.08
CA VAL A 145 -15.93 -6.50 -0.88
C VAL A 145 -16.33 -7.44 -2.00
N MET A 146 -16.82 -8.64 -1.68
CA MET A 146 -17.35 -9.57 -2.67
C MET A 146 -18.87 -9.64 -2.53
N THR A 147 -19.58 -9.59 -3.66
CA THR A 147 -21.02 -9.82 -3.68
C THR A 147 -21.33 -11.23 -4.21
N PRO A 148 -22.43 -11.88 -3.78
CA PRO A 148 -22.78 -13.24 -4.23
C PRO A 148 -22.93 -13.39 -5.75
N ALA A 149 -23.15 -12.30 -6.50
CA ALA A 149 -23.19 -12.33 -7.96
C ALA A 149 -21.81 -12.63 -8.60
N GLU A 150 -20.72 -12.31 -7.92
CA GLU A 150 -19.35 -12.44 -8.43
C GLU A 150 -18.77 -13.85 -8.19
N GLU A 151 -19.31 -14.62 -7.24
CA GLU A 151 -18.94 -16.03 -7.01
C GLU A 151 -19.32 -16.92 -8.20
N SER A 152 -20.42 -16.59 -8.89
CA SER A 152 -20.96 -17.41 -9.99
C SER A 152 -20.13 -17.40 -11.28
N ASN A 153 -19.19 -16.45 -11.41
CA ASN A 153 -18.24 -16.38 -12.52
C ASN A 153 -16.92 -17.12 -12.23
N ILE A 154 -16.65 -17.50 -10.97
CA ILE A 154 -15.42 -18.21 -10.60
C ILE A 154 -15.63 -19.74 -10.69
N THR A 155 -16.86 -20.23 -10.51
CA THR A 155 -17.17 -21.68 -10.51
C THR A 155 -17.68 -22.26 -11.83
N ARG A 156 -17.98 -21.45 -12.87
CA ARG A 156 -18.46 -21.94 -14.17
C ARG A 156 -17.36 -22.23 -15.21
N GLY A 157 -16.09 -22.05 -14.85
CA GLY A 157 -14.94 -22.29 -15.73
C GLY A 157 -14.26 -23.65 -15.59
N SER A 158 -14.82 -24.63 -14.87
CA SER A 158 -14.17 -25.93 -14.73
C SER A 158 -15.19 -27.05 -14.50
N THR A 159 -15.46 -27.85 -15.53
CA THR A 159 -15.32 -29.33 -15.51
C THR A 159 -15.79 -29.94 -16.86
N ARG A 160 -14.80 -30.51 -17.57
CA ARG A 160 -14.81 -31.72 -18.43
C ARG A 160 -15.23 -31.68 -19.91
N HIS A 161 -14.20 -31.72 -20.76
CA HIS A 161 -13.86 -32.67 -21.87
C HIS A 161 -13.18 -31.84 -23.00
N ASN A 162 -11.95 -32.07 -23.45
CA ASN A 162 -11.28 -33.34 -23.76
C ASN A 162 -9.76 -33.25 -23.58
N VAL A 163 -9.18 -34.41 -23.28
CA VAL A 163 -7.76 -34.70 -23.49
C VAL A 163 -7.47 -34.68 -24.98
N THR A 164 -6.68 -33.72 -25.43
CA THR A 164 -5.78 -33.89 -26.58
C THR A 164 -4.56 -33.03 -26.29
N GLN A 165 -3.40 -33.68 -26.22
CA GLN A 165 -2.10 -33.05 -26.13
C GLN A 165 -1.94 -32.04 -27.28
N MET A 166 -1.75 -30.76 -26.97
CA MET A 166 -0.90 -29.88 -27.77
C MET A 166 -0.21 -28.88 -26.85
N THR A 167 1.11 -28.96 -26.91
CA THR A 167 2.09 -27.98 -26.46
C THR A 167 1.83 -26.60 -27.06
N LYS A 168 1.61 -25.58 -26.22
CA LYS A 168 2.16 -24.22 -26.35
C LYS A 168 1.64 -23.32 -25.24
N ALA A 169 2.57 -22.74 -24.50
CA ALA A 169 2.31 -21.64 -23.60
C ALA A 169 1.82 -20.44 -24.40
N GLU A 170 0.61 -19.98 -24.14
CA GLU A 170 0.20 -18.61 -24.46
C GLU A 170 0.07 -17.84 -23.15
N ASN A 171 1.23 -17.33 -22.72
CA ASN A 171 1.34 -16.17 -21.85
C ASN A 171 0.54 -15.04 -22.48
N TYR A 172 -0.67 -14.75 -21.99
CA TYR A 172 -1.33 -13.48 -22.26
C TYR A 172 -0.69 -12.38 -21.39
N SER A 173 0.61 -12.15 -21.61
CA SER A 173 1.34 -11.00 -21.06
C SER A 173 0.76 -9.76 -21.71
N THR A 174 -0.05 -9.02 -20.96
CA THR A 174 -0.61 -7.78 -21.47
C THR A 174 0.22 -6.64 -20.91
N THR A 175 1.21 -6.19 -21.66
CA THR A 175 2.05 -5.05 -21.25
C THR A 175 1.24 -3.75 -21.27
N CYS A 176 1.69 -2.77 -20.47
CA CYS A 176 1.15 -1.42 -20.50
C CYS A 176 1.52 -0.73 -21.83
N PRO A 177 0.57 -0.11 -22.56
CA PRO A 177 0.87 0.63 -23.80
C PRO A 177 1.66 1.92 -23.58
N PHE A 178 1.89 2.34 -22.32
CA PHE A 178 2.55 3.60 -21.98
C PHE A 178 3.90 3.45 -21.27
N CYS A 179 4.19 2.27 -20.70
CA CYS A 179 5.45 2.02 -20.00
C CYS A 179 6.01 0.63 -20.24
N GLU A 180 5.37 -0.18 -21.11
CA GLU A 180 5.80 -1.52 -21.53
C GLU A 180 5.94 -2.56 -20.41
N GLU A 181 5.64 -2.18 -19.16
CA GLU A 181 5.64 -3.07 -18.00
C GLU A 181 4.59 -4.19 -18.15
N PRO A 182 4.93 -5.45 -17.82
CA PRO A 182 3.99 -6.56 -17.86
C PRO A 182 2.89 -6.40 -16.81
N LEU A 183 1.62 -6.41 -17.24
CA LEU A 183 0.47 -6.32 -16.35
C LEU A 183 -0.27 -7.66 -16.28
N THR A 184 -0.75 -8.00 -15.09
CA THR A 184 -1.70 -9.10 -14.90
C THR A 184 -3.10 -8.61 -15.31
N SER A 185 -3.98 -9.52 -15.75
CA SER A 185 -5.29 -9.20 -16.33
C SER A 185 -6.18 -8.32 -15.44
N PHE A 186 -6.00 -8.38 -14.11
CA PHE A 186 -6.74 -7.60 -13.12
C PHE A 186 -6.20 -6.19 -12.85
N SER A 187 -4.95 -5.88 -13.20
CA SER A 187 -4.34 -4.57 -12.96
C SER A 187 -4.28 -3.66 -14.19
N LYS A 188 -4.69 -4.18 -15.36
CA LYS A 188 -4.56 -3.46 -16.64
C LYS A 188 -5.32 -2.14 -16.66
N ARG A 189 -6.59 -2.11 -16.27
CA ARG A 189 -7.44 -0.92 -16.44
C ARG A 189 -7.01 0.24 -15.56
N ASP A 190 -6.74 -0.02 -14.29
CA ASP A 190 -6.32 1.01 -13.32
C ASP A 190 -4.90 1.51 -13.62
N HIS A 191 -3.99 0.59 -13.96
CA HIS A 191 -2.63 0.96 -14.35
C HIS A 191 -2.63 1.82 -15.62
N VAL A 192 -3.41 1.46 -16.65
CA VAL A 192 -3.51 2.24 -17.90
C VAL A 192 -4.06 3.64 -17.64
N LEU A 193 -5.06 3.79 -16.76
CA LEU A 193 -5.63 5.09 -16.39
C LEU A 193 -4.62 5.99 -15.65
N ILE A 194 -3.85 5.43 -14.71
CA ILE A 194 -2.86 6.19 -13.93
C ILE A 194 -1.62 6.47 -14.79
N CYS A 195 -1.11 5.48 -15.49
CA CYS A 195 0.08 5.60 -16.32
C CYS A 195 -0.14 6.55 -17.52
N GLY A 196 -1.34 6.57 -18.11
CA GLY A 196 -1.68 7.49 -19.19
C GLY A 196 -1.75 8.96 -18.75
N ARG A 197 -1.99 9.23 -17.46
CA ARG A 197 -2.03 10.60 -16.90
C ARG A 197 -0.64 11.14 -16.54
N LYS A 198 0.38 10.28 -16.44
CA LYS A 198 1.76 10.75 -16.24
C LYS A 198 2.19 11.59 -17.43
N THR A 199 2.90 12.68 -17.17
CA THR A 199 3.43 13.58 -18.18
C THR A 199 4.90 13.28 -18.42
N ASP A 200 5.29 13.18 -19.68
CA ASP A 200 6.69 13.14 -20.10
C ASP A 200 7.03 14.46 -20.82
N GLU A 201 8.30 14.85 -20.77
CA GLU A 201 8.78 16.03 -21.50
C GLU A 201 8.88 15.71 -22.99
N CYS A 202 8.23 16.52 -23.83
CA CYS A 202 8.34 16.37 -25.27
C CYS A 202 9.74 16.80 -25.74
N PRO A 203 10.53 15.96 -26.42
CA PRO A 203 11.89 16.29 -26.83
C PRO A 203 11.96 17.39 -27.90
N ARG A 204 10.83 17.74 -28.52
CA ARG A 204 10.75 18.68 -29.64
C ARG A 204 10.35 20.11 -29.22
N CYS A 205 9.49 20.25 -28.22
CA CYS A 205 9.04 21.55 -27.71
C CYS A 205 9.25 21.74 -26.20
N ARG A 206 9.85 20.78 -25.51
CA ARG A 206 10.11 20.78 -24.06
C ARG A 206 8.88 21.00 -23.16
N THR A 207 7.67 20.88 -23.70
CA THR A 207 6.45 20.91 -22.89
C THR A 207 6.16 19.54 -22.30
N PHE A 208 5.70 19.50 -21.06
CA PHE A 208 5.26 18.28 -20.40
C PHE A 208 3.87 17.88 -20.89
N VAL A 209 3.76 16.68 -21.48
CA VAL A 209 2.53 16.19 -22.12
C VAL A 209 2.18 14.82 -21.58
N SER A 210 0.90 14.57 -21.31
CA SER A 210 0.47 13.27 -20.78
C SER A 210 0.72 12.15 -21.78
N ARG A 211 1.17 10.98 -21.30
CA ARG A 211 1.46 9.79 -22.11
C ARG A 211 0.27 9.37 -22.98
N ALA A 212 -0.95 9.58 -22.49
CA ALA A 212 -2.18 9.29 -23.24
C ALA A 212 -2.37 10.15 -24.50
N VAL A 213 -1.80 11.36 -24.56
CA VAL A 213 -1.92 12.27 -25.70
C VAL A 213 -0.59 12.59 -26.37
N PHE A 214 0.53 12.05 -25.85
CA PHE A 214 1.89 12.30 -26.34
C PHE A 214 2.04 12.02 -27.83
N GLY A 215 1.47 10.91 -28.34
CA GLY A 215 1.51 10.59 -29.77
C GLY A 215 0.77 11.59 -30.65
N ARG A 216 -0.38 12.12 -30.19
CA ARG A 216 -1.13 13.16 -30.92
C ARG A 216 -0.39 14.49 -30.89
N HIS A 217 0.13 14.85 -29.72
CA HIS A 217 0.93 16.05 -29.54
C HIS A 217 2.16 16.02 -30.46
N TYR A 218 2.93 14.94 -30.44
CA TYR A 218 4.13 14.79 -31.27
C TYR A 218 3.83 14.86 -32.78
N ALA A 219 2.67 14.36 -33.21
CA ALA A 219 2.27 14.33 -34.62
C ALA A 219 1.71 15.67 -35.13
N ASN A 220 0.90 16.37 -34.33
CA ASN A 220 0.06 17.48 -34.84
C ASN A 220 0.16 18.79 -34.03
N ASP A 221 0.45 18.71 -32.72
CA ASP A 221 0.32 19.86 -31.80
C ASP A 221 1.68 20.34 -31.27
N CYS A 222 2.77 19.74 -31.73
CA CYS A 222 4.12 20.08 -31.31
C CYS A 222 4.68 21.22 -32.17
N ALA A 223 4.44 22.46 -31.73
CA ALA A 223 5.11 23.62 -32.29
C ALA A 223 6.59 23.59 -31.85
N ASN A 224 7.51 23.57 -32.82
CA ASN A 224 8.94 23.68 -32.55
C ASN A 224 9.21 24.99 -31.79
N LEU A 225 10.03 24.94 -30.75
CA LEU A 225 10.55 26.15 -30.09
C LEU A 225 11.66 26.85 -30.91
N ASP A 226 12.01 26.33 -32.10
CA ASP A 226 13.09 26.84 -32.95
C ASP A 226 12.62 27.88 -33.99
N GLU A 227 11.47 28.53 -33.81
CA GLU A 227 11.01 29.63 -34.69
C GLU A 227 11.16 31.06 -34.11
N TYR A 228 11.97 31.24 -33.06
CA TYR A 228 12.45 32.57 -32.64
C TYR A 228 13.88 32.56 -32.14
#